data_AF-I1GMT1-F1
#
_entry.id   AF-I1GMT1-F1
#
_cell.length_a   1.000
_cell.length_b   1.000
_cell.length_c   1.000
_cell.angle_alpha   90.00
_cell.angle_beta   90.00
_cell.angle_gamma   90.00
#
_symmetry.space_group_name_H-M   'P 1'
#
loop_
_entity.id
_entity.type
_entity.pdbx_description
1 polymer ?
#
loop_
_entity_poly.entity_id
_entity_poly.type
_entity_poly.pdbx_seq_one_letter_code
_entity_poly.pdbx_strand_id
1 'polypeptide(L)'
;MSSKEEEAKETPRGGGNGELAAAMEQLAAEGVRALHARAEAEWGPVLRSACQTAAARALWAAAVRDPAAGVLAGERCLRGLHDKMMRDERAGAREVSGVMVAVRTLWFDARLQAAVASLGAGPLQVVLLGAGMDARAYRLSCLKECAVFELDFPELLEMKSGILHEAMSSTHHQKLTMMAKSLTRVPADIRDANWMAKLQSCGYIPERNTIWVLEGILYYLQHADAMQVLETIAGCRTSACTVLLADFMNKNATALSQTMYHFYHDSPDLLLPSIGFSQALLSQIGDPEAHFGLLNHPQNLFDKLRRLPRSVETNPEDGTPCCRLYLVEASASPDDHATL
;
A
#
# COMPACT_ATOMS: atom_id res chain seq x y z
N MET A 1 -35.26 34.52 9.28
CA MET A 1 -34.81 33.50 8.32
C MET A 1 -33.31 33.63 8.22
N SER A 2 -32.57 32.76 8.90
CA SER A 2 -31.11 32.81 8.96
C SER A 2 -30.56 31.86 7.89
N SER A 3 -30.01 32.44 6.82
CA SER A 3 -29.29 31.75 5.77
C SER A 3 -27.98 31.24 6.36
N LYS A 4 -27.87 29.94 6.61
CA LYS A 4 -26.58 29.31 6.84
C LYS A 4 -25.89 29.20 5.49
N GLU A 5 -24.85 29.99 5.29
CA GLU A 5 -23.84 29.72 4.26
C GLU A 5 -23.23 28.36 4.56
N GLU A 6 -23.51 27.41 3.68
CA GLU A 6 -22.86 26.12 3.63
C GLU A 6 -21.48 26.37 3.03
N GLU A 7 -20.46 26.49 3.88
CA GLU A 7 -19.05 26.48 3.44
C GLU A 7 -18.82 25.21 2.61
N ALA A 8 -18.72 25.40 1.29
CA ALA A 8 -18.31 24.35 0.38
C ALA A 8 -16.90 23.92 0.79
N LYS A 9 -16.81 22.80 1.51
CA LYS A 9 -15.54 22.20 1.92
C LYS A 9 -14.74 21.89 0.65
N GLU A 10 -13.71 22.67 0.37
CA GLU A 10 -12.84 22.47 -0.78
C GLU A 10 -12.34 21.03 -0.78
N THR A 11 -12.59 20.33 -1.88
CA THR A 11 -12.15 18.94 -2.03
C THR A 11 -10.62 18.91 -2.05
N PRO A 12 -9.96 18.01 -1.29
CA PRO A 12 -8.53 17.85 -1.39
C PRO A 12 -8.17 17.42 -2.82
N ARG A 13 -7.51 18.33 -3.55
CA ARG A 13 -6.90 18.04 -4.85
C ARG A 13 -5.43 17.74 -4.60
N GLY A 14 -4.95 16.59 -5.07
CA GLY A 14 -3.50 16.30 -5.09
C GLY A 14 -2.85 16.93 -6.33
N GLY A 15 -1.55 17.21 -6.23
CA GLY A 15 -0.67 17.61 -7.32
C GLY A 15 -0.38 19.09 -7.45
N GLY A 16 -0.74 19.92 -6.47
CA GLY A 16 -0.49 21.35 -6.57
C GLY A 16 1.01 21.70 -6.62
N ASN A 17 1.39 22.79 -7.29
CA ASN A 17 2.77 23.31 -7.27
C ASN A 17 3.32 23.47 -5.83
N GLY A 18 2.45 23.76 -4.86
CA GLY A 18 2.81 23.83 -3.44
C GLY A 18 3.16 22.47 -2.82
N GLU A 19 2.49 21.38 -3.21
CA GLU A 19 2.80 20.03 -2.71
C GLU A 19 4.13 19.54 -3.30
N LEU A 20 4.40 19.82 -4.58
CA LEU A 20 5.72 19.54 -5.16
C LEU A 20 6.82 20.32 -4.44
N ALA A 21 6.62 21.63 -4.21
CA ALA A 21 7.60 22.44 -3.50
C ALA A 21 7.90 21.89 -2.09
N ALA A 22 6.86 21.56 -1.32
CA ALA A 22 7.00 20.98 0.01
C ALA A 22 7.70 19.61 0.00
N ALA A 23 7.39 18.76 -0.98
CA ALA A 23 8.08 17.48 -1.15
C ALA A 23 9.55 17.65 -1.59
N MET A 24 9.85 18.66 -2.42
CA MET A 24 11.20 18.99 -2.86
C MET A 24 12.07 19.57 -1.73
N GLU A 25 11.48 20.33 -0.80
CA GLU A 25 12.18 20.78 0.41
C GLU A 25 12.70 19.61 1.25
N GLN A 26 11.97 18.49 1.26
CA GLN A 26 12.42 17.25 1.92
C GLN A 26 13.62 16.59 1.20
N LEU A 27 14.02 17.05 0.02
CA LEU A 27 15.21 16.55 -0.68
C LEU A 27 16.40 17.50 -0.52
N ALA A 28 16.30 18.52 0.35
CA ALA A 28 17.34 19.52 0.53
C ALA A 28 18.65 18.95 1.12
N ALA A 29 18.59 17.81 1.81
CA ALA A 29 19.79 17.13 2.30
C ALA A 29 20.62 16.54 1.16
N GLU A 30 21.92 16.88 1.11
CA GLU A 30 22.83 16.40 0.06
C GLU A 30 22.98 14.86 0.08
N GLY A 31 23.05 14.26 1.26
CA GLY A 31 23.11 12.80 1.43
C GLY A 31 21.89 12.08 0.85
N VAL A 32 20.69 12.63 1.05
CA VAL A 32 19.45 12.11 0.45
C VAL A 32 19.51 12.13 -1.07
N ARG A 33 19.95 13.24 -1.68
CA ARG A 33 20.07 13.34 -3.14
C ARG A 33 21.11 12.36 -3.70
N ALA A 34 22.24 12.20 -3.02
CA ALA A 34 23.28 11.27 -3.45
C ALA A 34 22.79 9.81 -3.43
N LEU A 35 22.02 9.42 -2.41
CA LEU A 35 21.42 8.08 -2.33
C LEU A 35 20.43 7.82 -3.47
N HIS A 36 19.56 8.78 -3.79
CA HIS A 36 18.65 8.68 -4.94
C HIS A 36 19.39 8.62 -6.27
N ALA A 37 20.43 9.43 -6.46
CA ALA A 37 21.24 9.39 -7.68
C ALA A 37 21.89 8.02 -7.91
N ARG A 38 22.44 7.40 -6.85
CA ARG A 38 23.00 6.05 -6.92
C ARG A 38 21.93 5.00 -7.25
N ALA A 39 20.81 5.06 -6.54
CA ALA A 39 19.66 4.19 -6.75
C ALA A 39 19.12 4.25 -8.19
N GLU A 40 19.09 5.44 -8.79
CA GLU A 40 18.64 5.62 -10.17
C GLU A 40 19.59 5.04 -11.23
N ALA A 41 20.90 5.02 -10.94
CA ALA A 41 21.93 4.51 -11.84
C ALA A 41 22.03 2.98 -11.80
N GLU A 42 21.81 2.38 -10.64
CA GLU A 42 22.18 0.99 -10.38
C GLU A 42 20.98 0.03 -10.32
N TRP A 43 19.77 0.49 -9.99
CA TRP A 43 18.72 -0.42 -9.54
C TRP A 43 17.51 -0.55 -10.46
N GLY A 44 16.85 -1.70 -10.31
CA GLY A 44 15.84 -2.23 -11.22
C GLY A 44 14.41 -1.70 -11.02
N PRO A 45 13.42 -2.35 -11.68
CA PRO A 45 12.03 -1.89 -11.73
C PRO A 45 11.32 -1.87 -10.36
N VAL A 46 11.69 -2.75 -9.42
CA VAL A 46 11.08 -2.86 -8.08
C VAL A 46 11.24 -1.56 -7.29
N LEU A 47 12.48 -1.09 -7.15
CA LEU A 47 12.75 0.17 -6.45
C LEU A 47 12.01 1.34 -7.12
N ARG A 48 12.07 1.42 -8.44
CA ARG A 48 11.42 2.49 -9.19
C ARG A 48 9.92 2.54 -8.89
N SER A 49 9.26 1.38 -8.83
CA SER A 49 7.86 1.27 -8.44
C SER A 49 7.63 1.72 -6.98
N ALA A 50 8.50 1.33 -6.05
CA ALA A 50 8.43 1.75 -4.65
C ALA A 50 8.55 3.28 -4.49
N CYS A 51 9.50 3.92 -5.16
CA CYS A 51 9.65 5.38 -5.16
C CYS A 51 8.49 6.10 -5.86
N GLN A 52 7.92 5.53 -6.93
CA GLN A 52 6.75 6.08 -7.61
C GLN A 52 5.49 6.08 -6.73
N THR A 53 5.28 5.00 -5.95
CA THR A 53 4.16 4.96 -5.00
C THR A 53 4.38 5.95 -3.85
N ALA A 54 5.62 6.13 -3.37
CA ALA A 54 5.94 7.20 -2.42
C ALA A 54 5.69 8.59 -3.01
N ALA A 55 6.02 8.84 -4.27
CA ALA A 55 5.74 10.11 -4.94
C ALA A 55 4.23 10.40 -4.96
N ALA A 56 3.40 9.40 -5.22
CA ALA A 56 1.96 9.55 -5.17
C ALA A 56 1.45 9.91 -3.78
N ARG A 57 1.98 9.27 -2.72
CA ARG A 57 1.62 9.66 -1.35
C ARG A 57 2.07 11.09 -1.01
N ALA A 58 3.24 11.50 -1.50
CA ALA A 58 3.77 12.85 -1.28
C ALA A 58 2.97 13.94 -2.01
N LEU A 59 2.55 13.69 -3.25
CA LEU A 59 1.78 14.65 -4.06
C LEU A 59 0.28 14.60 -3.80
N TRP A 60 -0.21 13.63 -3.03
CA TRP A 60 -1.58 13.60 -2.50
C TRP A 60 -1.59 13.91 -1.00
N ALA A 61 -0.66 14.75 -0.52
CA ALA A 61 -0.46 15.04 0.90
C ALA A 61 -1.69 15.67 1.58
N ALA A 62 -2.55 16.37 0.83
CA ALA A 62 -3.83 16.86 1.33
C ALA A 62 -4.76 15.74 1.84
N ALA A 63 -4.65 14.53 1.28
CA ALA A 63 -5.42 13.35 1.68
C ALA A 63 -4.59 12.34 2.47
N VAL A 64 -3.38 12.01 1.99
CA VAL A 64 -2.48 11.02 2.58
C VAL A 64 -1.42 11.71 3.42
N ARG A 65 -1.54 11.61 4.75
CA ARG A 65 -0.51 12.12 5.66
C ARG A 65 0.64 11.13 5.80
N ASP A 66 1.63 11.26 4.92
CA ASP A 66 2.90 10.53 4.97
C ASP A 66 4.09 11.52 4.97
N PRO A 67 4.64 11.88 6.15
CA PRO A 67 5.71 12.86 6.26
C PRO A 67 7.05 12.36 5.69
N ALA A 68 7.20 11.05 5.43
CA ALA A 68 8.40 10.49 4.83
C ALA A 68 8.28 10.29 3.31
N ALA A 69 7.08 10.43 2.74
CA ALA A 69 6.83 10.10 1.34
C ALA A 69 7.69 10.92 0.37
N GLY A 70 7.87 12.22 0.60
CA GLY A 70 8.64 13.09 -0.30
C GLY A 70 10.11 12.68 -0.35
N VAL A 71 10.74 12.50 0.81
CA VAL A 71 12.14 12.05 0.90
C VAL A 71 12.34 10.64 0.33
N LEU A 72 11.39 9.72 0.55
CA LEU A 72 11.46 8.35 0.02
C LEU A 72 11.19 8.27 -1.49
N ALA A 73 10.45 9.23 -2.06
CA ALA A 73 10.13 9.29 -3.48
C ALA A 73 11.33 9.68 -4.35
N GLY A 74 12.11 10.66 -3.89
CA GLY A 74 13.18 11.25 -4.70
C GLY A 74 12.67 12.17 -5.81
N GLU A 75 13.57 13.04 -6.28
CA GLU A 75 13.22 14.16 -7.17
C GLU A 75 12.61 13.69 -8.49
N ARG A 76 13.20 12.66 -9.11
CA ARG A 76 12.73 12.16 -10.41
C ARG A 76 11.31 11.63 -10.36
N CYS A 77 10.96 10.88 -9.32
CA CYS A 77 9.61 10.33 -9.19
C CYS A 77 8.60 11.43 -8.86
N LEU A 78 8.97 12.39 -8.00
CA LEU A 78 8.12 13.55 -7.70
C LEU A 78 7.83 14.38 -8.94
N ARG A 79 8.86 14.83 -9.66
CA ARG A 79 8.68 15.60 -10.90
C ARG A 79 7.92 14.81 -11.96
N GLY A 80 8.29 13.55 -12.15
CA GLY A 80 7.67 12.69 -13.16
C GLY A 80 6.18 12.46 -12.91
N LEU A 81 5.76 12.32 -11.65
CA LEU A 81 4.35 12.21 -11.31
C LEU A 81 3.64 13.56 -11.40
N HIS A 82 4.23 14.63 -10.86
CA HIS A 82 3.66 15.98 -10.94
C HIS A 82 3.38 16.38 -12.40
N ASP A 83 4.33 16.13 -13.31
CA ASP A 83 4.15 16.41 -14.74
C ASP A 83 2.99 15.61 -15.35
N LYS A 84 2.74 14.39 -14.90
CA LYS A 84 1.55 13.61 -15.31
C LYS A 84 0.28 14.26 -14.78
N MET A 85 0.25 14.61 -13.50
CA MET A 85 -0.91 15.26 -12.87
C MET A 85 -1.27 16.56 -13.57
N MET A 86 -0.28 17.41 -13.88
CA MET A 86 -0.51 18.65 -14.63
C MET A 86 -1.05 18.40 -16.06
N ARG A 87 -0.66 17.30 -16.71
CA ARG A 87 -1.21 16.93 -18.01
C ARG A 87 -2.66 16.44 -17.88
N ASP A 88 -2.94 15.63 -16.88
CA ASP A 88 -4.29 15.12 -16.59
C ASP A 88 -5.25 16.28 -16.33
N GLU A 89 -4.85 17.25 -15.51
CA GLU A 89 -5.64 18.45 -15.22
C GLU A 89 -5.91 19.29 -16.46
N ARG A 90 -4.87 19.57 -17.27
CA ARG A 90 -5.02 20.34 -18.53
C ARG A 90 -5.91 19.62 -19.54
N ALA A 91 -5.90 18.30 -19.54
CA ALA A 91 -6.73 17.47 -20.40
C ALA A 91 -8.17 17.32 -19.87
N GLY A 92 -8.48 17.80 -18.66
CA GLY A 92 -9.77 17.54 -18.02
C GLY A 92 -10.01 16.05 -17.77
N ALA A 93 -8.95 15.30 -17.44
CA ALA A 93 -9.05 13.88 -17.18
C ALA A 93 -10.02 13.59 -16.03
N ARG A 94 -10.70 12.44 -16.13
CA ARG A 94 -11.69 12.00 -15.13
C ARG A 94 -11.04 11.64 -13.80
N GLU A 95 -9.77 11.24 -13.85
CA GLU A 95 -8.92 10.92 -12.71
C GLU A 95 -7.57 11.61 -12.89
N VAL A 96 -6.99 12.05 -11.77
CA VAL A 96 -5.64 12.60 -11.73
C VAL A 96 -4.66 11.50 -11.31
N SER A 97 -3.51 11.43 -11.98
CA SER A 97 -2.46 10.45 -11.69
C SER A 97 -2.13 10.36 -10.20
N GLY A 98 -1.97 9.13 -9.70
CA GLY A 98 -1.67 8.84 -8.30
C GLY A 98 -2.89 8.67 -7.40
N VAL A 99 -4.11 9.04 -7.83
CA VAL A 99 -5.32 8.92 -6.99
C VAL A 99 -5.58 7.50 -6.51
N MET A 100 -5.34 6.49 -7.36
CA MET A 100 -5.49 5.08 -6.98
C MET A 100 -4.54 4.69 -5.85
N VAL A 101 -3.30 5.19 -5.85
CA VAL A 101 -2.34 4.95 -4.78
C VAL A 101 -2.80 5.65 -3.50
N ALA A 102 -3.33 6.87 -3.59
CA ALA A 102 -3.85 7.60 -2.44
C ALA A 102 -5.03 6.85 -1.79
N VAL A 103 -6.03 6.44 -2.58
CA VAL A 103 -7.16 5.63 -2.12
C VAL A 103 -6.68 4.31 -1.51
N ARG A 104 -5.77 3.60 -2.17
CA ARG A 104 -5.22 2.35 -1.67
C ARG A 104 -4.53 2.55 -0.32
N THR A 105 -3.65 3.53 -0.20
CA THR A 105 -2.96 3.84 1.06
C THR A 105 -3.96 4.12 2.19
N LEU A 106 -4.99 4.94 1.95
CA LEU A 106 -6.01 5.27 2.94
C LEU A 106 -6.84 4.04 3.34
N TRP A 107 -7.18 3.17 2.39
CA TRP A 107 -7.89 1.92 2.69
C TRP A 107 -7.04 1.01 3.59
N PHE A 108 -5.78 0.76 3.23
CA PHE A 108 -4.89 -0.07 4.04
C PHE A 108 -4.66 0.53 5.44
N ASP A 109 -4.52 1.84 5.55
CA ASP A 109 -4.37 2.51 6.85
C ASP A 109 -5.62 2.35 7.73
N ALA A 110 -6.80 2.55 7.16
CA ALA A 110 -8.06 2.40 7.87
C ALA A 110 -8.28 0.95 8.33
N ARG A 111 -7.96 -0.02 7.46
CA ARG A 111 -8.11 -1.45 7.73
C ARG A 111 -7.09 -1.96 8.73
N LEU A 112 -5.85 -1.49 8.65
CA LEU A 112 -4.82 -1.78 9.65
C LEU A 112 -5.22 -1.23 11.02
N GLN A 113 -5.73 0.00 11.09
CA GLN A 113 -6.26 0.57 12.34
C GLN A 113 -7.45 -0.23 12.88
N ALA A 114 -8.38 -0.66 12.02
CA ALA A 114 -9.52 -1.48 12.43
C ALA A 114 -9.09 -2.86 12.94
N ALA A 115 -8.16 -3.51 12.26
CA ALA A 115 -7.61 -4.82 12.65
C ALA A 115 -6.83 -4.75 13.97
N VAL A 116 -6.05 -3.68 14.19
CA VAL A 116 -5.39 -3.44 15.49
C VAL A 116 -6.44 -3.27 16.60
N ALA A 117 -7.52 -2.54 16.34
CA ALA A 117 -8.57 -2.34 17.33
C ALA A 117 -9.36 -3.64 17.63
N SER A 118 -9.62 -4.47 16.61
CA SER A 118 -10.41 -5.71 16.75
C SER A 118 -9.65 -6.82 17.48
N LEU A 119 -8.34 -6.95 17.26
CA LEU A 119 -7.50 -7.94 17.95
C LEU A 119 -7.26 -7.59 19.44
N GLY A 120 -7.64 -6.38 19.86
CA GLY A 120 -7.68 -5.98 21.26
C GLY A 120 -6.31 -5.70 21.88
N ALA A 121 -6.27 -5.65 23.21
CA ALA A 121 -5.05 -5.40 23.97
C ALA A 121 -4.17 -6.66 24.05
N GLY A 122 -2.92 -6.55 23.63
CA GLY A 122 -1.95 -7.65 23.67
C GLY A 122 -0.74 -7.34 22.80
N PRO A 123 0.32 -8.16 22.83
CA PRO A 123 1.47 -8.00 21.96
C PRO A 123 1.07 -8.35 20.52
N LEU A 124 0.77 -7.32 19.71
CA LEU A 124 0.42 -7.47 18.30
C LEU A 124 1.65 -7.33 17.41
N GLN A 125 1.61 -8.04 16.29
CA GLN A 125 2.65 -7.98 15.26
C GLN A 125 2.04 -7.50 13.95
N VAL A 126 2.75 -6.63 13.24
CA VAL A 126 2.39 -6.21 11.88
C VAL A 126 3.55 -6.55 10.97
N VAL A 127 3.30 -7.33 9.92
CA VAL A 127 4.33 -7.73 8.95
C VAL A 127 4.00 -7.08 7.61
N LEU A 128 4.87 -6.18 7.16
CA LEU A 128 4.81 -5.54 5.86
C LEU A 128 5.68 -6.36 4.89
N LEU A 129 5.05 -7.15 4.01
CA LEU A 129 5.74 -7.97 3.02
C LEU A 129 5.93 -7.19 1.72
N GLY A 130 7.18 -7.08 1.26
CA GLY A 130 7.59 -6.11 0.25
C GLY A 130 7.37 -4.69 0.74
N ALA A 131 7.96 -4.40 1.89
CA ALA A 131 7.78 -3.13 2.61
C ALA A 131 8.07 -1.88 1.78
N GLY A 132 8.83 -1.98 0.67
CA GLY A 132 8.91 -0.90 -0.29
C GLY A 132 9.43 0.40 0.35
N MET A 133 8.77 1.51 0.00
CA MET A 133 8.89 2.80 0.67
C MET A 133 7.78 3.04 1.69
N ASP A 134 7.19 2.01 2.30
CA ASP A 134 6.13 2.17 3.30
C ASP A 134 6.67 2.87 4.57
N ALA A 135 6.00 3.91 5.05
CA ALA A 135 6.39 4.64 6.26
C ALA A 135 5.40 4.47 7.43
N ARG A 136 4.48 3.49 7.39
CA ARG A 136 3.44 3.28 8.41
C ARG A 136 3.98 3.24 9.84
N ALA A 137 5.11 2.56 10.06
CA ALA A 137 5.77 2.49 11.37
C ALA A 137 6.18 3.87 11.94
N TYR A 138 6.34 4.89 11.08
CA TYR A 138 6.70 6.26 11.44
C TYR A 138 5.52 7.24 11.46
N ARG A 139 4.32 6.84 11.00
CA ARG A 139 3.18 7.77 10.83
C ARG A 139 1.85 7.31 11.41
N LEU A 140 1.66 6.01 11.67
CA LEU A 140 0.40 5.49 12.20
C LEU A 140 0.46 5.30 13.72
N SER A 141 -0.28 6.13 14.45
CA SER A 141 -0.35 6.08 15.91
C SER A 141 -1.04 4.84 16.48
N CYS A 142 -1.87 4.15 15.68
CA CYS A 142 -2.45 2.86 16.06
C CYS A 142 -1.39 1.77 16.30
N LEU A 143 -0.19 1.92 15.72
CA LEU A 143 0.90 0.95 15.84
C LEU A 143 1.72 1.07 17.14
N LYS A 144 1.39 2.00 18.04
CA LYS A 144 2.16 2.27 19.27
C LYS A 144 2.42 1.07 20.17
N GLU A 145 1.55 0.05 20.14
CA GLU A 145 1.73 -1.21 20.88
C GLU A 145 2.15 -2.39 19.99
N CYS A 146 2.32 -2.17 18.69
CA CYS A 146 2.61 -3.20 17.69
C CYS A 146 4.11 -3.29 17.42
N ALA A 147 4.64 -4.52 17.39
CA ALA A 147 5.94 -4.79 16.79
C ALA A 147 5.78 -4.87 15.27
N VAL A 148 6.45 -3.98 14.53
CA VAL A 148 6.38 -3.94 13.07
C VAL A 148 7.61 -4.63 12.49
N PHE A 149 7.39 -5.49 11.50
CA PHE A 149 8.42 -6.15 10.71
C PHE A 149 8.31 -5.68 9.26
N GLU A 150 9.40 -5.15 8.71
CA GLU A 150 9.52 -4.83 7.29
C GLU A 150 10.36 -5.92 6.62
N LEU A 151 9.73 -6.71 5.76
CA LEU A 151 10.41 -7.75 5.01
C LEU A 151 10.50 -7.34 3.55
N ASP A 152 11.72 -7.25 3.04
CA ASP A 152 12.02 -6.91 1.65
C ASP A 152 13.45 -7.33 1.28
N PHE A 153 13.84 -7.09 0.03
CA PHE A 153 15.20 -7.27 -0.44
C PHE A 153 16.20 -6.45 0.39
N PRO A 154 17.38 -7.03 0.72
CA PRO A 154 18.38 -6.35 1.54
C PRO A 154 18.72 -4.94 1.04
N GLU A 155 18.91 -4.80 -0.27
CA GLU A 155 19.32 -3.53 -0.90
C GLU A 155 18.23 -2.47 -0.78
N LEU A 156 16.96 -2.87 -0.81
CA LEU A 156 15.82 -1.97 -0.68
C LEU A 156 15.69 -1.46 0.77
N LEU A 157 15.86 -2.37 1.74
CA LEU A 157 15.83 -2.04 3.16
C LEU A 157 16.99 -1.11 3.55
N GLU A 158 18.20 -1.39 3.04
CA GLU A 158 19.38 -0.56 3.25
C GLU A 158 19.19 0.84 2.69
N MET A 159 18.66 0.96 1.47
CA MET A 159 18.39 2.27 0.87
C MET A 159 17.38 3.08 1.66
N LYS A 160 16.22 2.49 1.97
CA LYS A 160 15.18 3.17 2.74
C LYS A 160 15.74 3.62 4.09
N SER A 161 16.48 2.75 4.78
CA SER A 161 17.10 3.10 6.05
C SER A 161 18.10 4.24 5.90
N GLY A 162 18.93 4.22 4.84
CA GLY A 162 19.90 5.28 4.54
C GLY A 162 19.22 6.63 4.27
N ILE A 163 18.18 6.64 3.44
CA ILE A 163 17.42 7.86 3.11
C ILE A 163 16.76 8.44 4.36
N LEU A 164 16.09 7.59 5.16
CA LEU A 164 15.46 8.03 6.39
C LEU A 164 16.49 8.54 7.40
N HIS A 165 17.66 7.89 7.50
CA HIS A 165 18.74 8.34 8.38
C HIS A 165 19.27 9.72 7.99
N GLU A 166 19.64 9.91 6.72
CA GLU A 166 20.11 11.19 6.20
C GLU A 166 19.06 12.30 6.36
N ALA A 167 17.79 11.99 6.12
CA ALA A 167 16.69 12.93 6.33
C ALA A 167 16.53 13.31 7.81
N MET A 168 16.57 12.35 8.73
CA MET A 168 16.42 12.63 10.17
C MET A 168 17.63 13.38 10.77
N SER A 169 18.82 13.23 10.18
CA SER A 169 20.03 13.95 10.61
C SER A 169 20.12 15.38 10.07
N SER A 170 19.29 15.73 9.08
CA SER A 170 19.26 17.06 8.48
C SER A 170 18.42 18.05 9.29
N THR A 171 18.88 19.31 9.37
CA THR A 171 18.18 20.40 10.09
C THR A 171 16.89 20.87 9.42
N HIS A 172 16.62 20.38 8.20
CA HIS A 172 15.50 20.82 7.37
C HIS A 172 14.26 19.93 7.48
N HIS A 173 14.31 18.86 8.26
CA HIS A 173 13.22 17.89 8.33
C HIS A 173 12.42 17.96 9.62
N GLN A 174 11.10 17.80 9.45
CA GLN A 174 10.22 17.43 10.55
C GLN A 174 10.71 16.10 11.13
N LYS A 175 10.97 16.07 12.43
CA LYS A 175 11.56 14.91 13.11
C LYS A 175 10.64 13.69 12.97
N LEU A 176 10.95 12.81 12.02
CA LEU A 176 10.29 11.52 11.88
C LEU A 176 10.51 10.75 13.18
N THR A 177 9.42 10.51 13.90
CA THR A 177 9.45 9.77 15.17
C THR A 177 8.79 8.42 14.91
N MET A 178 9.42 7.35 15.37
CA MET A 178 8.83 6.02 15.29
C MET A 178 7.52 6.01 16.09
N MET A 179 6.41 5.73 15.42
CA MET A 179 5.08 5.61 16.03
C MET A 179 4.83 4.20 16.52
N ALA A 180 5.41 3.20 15.85
CA ALA A 180 5.33 1.81 16.26
C ALA A 180 6.11 1.52 17.55
N LYS A 181 5.75 0.45 18.27
CA LYS A 181 6.48 0.00 19.46
C LYS A 181 7.93 -0.36 19.13
N SER A 182 8.10 -1.07 18.01
CA SER A 182 9.39 -1.41 17.44
C SER A 182 9.27 -1.57 15.93
N LEU A 183 10.38 -1.37 15.23
CA LEU A 183 10.52 -1.63 13.81
C LEU A 183 11.74 -2.51 13.59
N THR A 184 11.51 -3.69 13.01
CA THR A 184 12.58 -4.65 12.67
C THR A 184 12.61 -4.88 11.18
N ARG A 185 13.77 -4.71 10.57
CA ARG A 185 13.98 -4.99 9.14
C ARG A 185 14.45 -6.42 8.96
N VAL A 186 13.80 -7.15 8.07
CA VAL A 186 13.99 -8.57 7.82
C VAL A 186 14.47 -8.73 6.36
N PRO A 187 15.79 -8.81 6.12
CA PRO A 187 16.33 -8.97 4.77
C PRO A 187 16.01 -10.36 4.23
N ALA A 188 15.00 -10.45 3.36
CA ALA A 188 14.55 -11.72 2.79
C ALA A 188 13.80 -11.50 1.48
N ASP A 189 13.90 -12.47 0.58
CA ASP A 189 12.98 -12.63 -0.53
C ASP A 189 11.80 -13.49 -0.06
N ILE A 190 10.57 -13.01 -0.23
CA ILE A 190 9.35 -13.75 0.16
C ILE A 190 9.13 -15.02 -0.68
N ARG A 191 9.84 -15.17 -1.80
CA ARG A 191 9.83 -16.37 -2.64
C ARG A 191 10.72 -17.48 -2.07
N ASP A 192 11.66 -17.14 -1.18
CA ASP A 192 12.54 -18.13 -0.57
C ASP A 192 11.75 -19.01 0.40
N ALA A 193 11.89 -20.34 0.32
CA ALA A 193 11.23 -21.27 1.23
C ALA A 193 11.53 -21.02 2.73
N ASN A 194 12.57 -20.26 3.07
CA ASN A 194 12.99 -19.96 4.44
C ASN A 194 12.64 -18.54 4.92
N TRP A 195 11.83 -17.76 4.19
CA TRP A 195 11.51 -16.38 4.58
C TRP A 195 10.83 -16.29 5.96
N MET A 196 9.97 -17.25 6.31
CA MET A 196 9.36 -17.36 7.64
C MET A 196 10.40 -17.64 8.74
N ALA A 197 11.38 -18.50 8.46
CA ALA A 197 12.45 -18.79 9.42
C ALA A 197 13.35 -17.56 9.64
N LYS A 198 13.64 -16.80 8.58
CA LYS A 198 14.35 -15.50 8.68
C LYS A 198 13.53 -14.51 9.53
N LEU A 199 12.23 -14.40 9.29
CA LEU A 199 11.31 -13.56 10.06
C LEU A 199 11.31 -13.94 11.56
N GLN A 200 11.22 -15.23 11.89
CA GLN A 200 11.32 -15.73 13.27
C GLN A 200 12.67 -15.42 13.92
N SER A 201 13.78 -15.58 13.17
CA SER A 201 15.13 -15.26 13.66
C SER A 201 15.30 -13.77 14.01
N CYS A 202 14.48 -12.90 13.40
CA CYS A 202 14.42 -11.48 13.69
C CYS A 202 13.45 -11.11 14.84
N GLY A 203 12.85 -12.10 15.52
CA GLY A 203 12.03 -11.90 16.70
C GLY A 203 10.52 -11.90 16.46
N TYR A 204 10.06 -12.30 15.28
CA TYR A 204 8.65 -12.64 15.06
C TYR A 204 8.26 -13.88 15.86
N ILE A 205 7.12 -13.82 16.55
CA ILE A 205 6.60 -14.93 17.36
C ILE A 205 5.30 -15.46 16.72
N PRO A 206 5.26 -16.71 16.23
CA PRO A 206 4.07 -17.28 15.58
C PRO A 206 2.82 -17.35 16.47
N GLU A 207 3.00 -17.48 17.78
CA GLU A 207 1.92 -17.59 18.77
C GLU A 207 1.31 -16.22 19.13
N ARG A 208 1.68 -15.15 18.41
CA ARG A 208 1.10 -13.82 18.57
C ARG A 208 0.23 -13.42 17.39
N ASN A 209 -0.89 -12.78 17.70
CA ASN A 209 -1.80 -12.26 16.68
C ASN A 209 -1.05 -11.35 15.71
N THR A 210 -1.20 -11.64 14.42
CA THR A 210 -0.41 -10.99 13.36
C THR A 210 -1.32 -10.41 12.28
N ILE A 211 -1.05 -9.17 11.91
CA ILE A 211 -1.63 -8.51 10.74
C ILE A 211 -0.59 -8.50 9.63
N TRP A 212 -0.89 -9.15 8.52
CA TRP A 212 -0.03 -9.25 7.33
C TRP A 212 -0.49 -8.22 6.31
N VAL A 213 0.42 -7.41 5.79
CA VAL A 213 0.13 -6.39 4.78
C VAL A 213 0.91 -6.72 3.51
N LEU A 214 0.18 -7.01 2.44
CA LEU A 214 0.70 -7.28 1.10
C LEU A 214 0.15 -6.20 0.16
N GLU A 215 0.63 -4.96 0.33
CA GLU A 215 0.22 -3.84 -0.52
C GLU A 215 1.09 -3.79 -1.77
N GLY A 216 0.47 -4.06 -2.91
CA GLY A 216 1.04 -3.85 -4.22
C GLY A 216 2.17 -4.80 -4.57
N ILE A 217 2.12 -6.04 -4.07
CA ILE A 217 3.18 -7.04 -4.24
C ILE A 217 2.75 -8.29 -4.99
N LEU A 218 1.54 -8.80 -4.73
CA LEU A 218 1.11 -10.13 -5.18
C LEU A 218 1.21 -10.29 -6.70
N TYR A 219 0.80 -9.28 -7.45
CA TYR A 219 0.80 -9.32 -8.91
C TYR A 219 2.20 -9.34 -9.55
N TYR A 220 3.29 -9.08 -8.82
CA TYR A 220 4.65 -9.26 -9.32
C TYR A 220 5.20 -10.68 -9.14
N LEU A 221 4.51 -11.53 -8.37
CA LEU A 221 4.91 -12.90 -8.10
C LEU A 221 4.38 -13.83 -9.20
N GLN A 222 5.11 -14.91 -9.47
CA GLN A 222 4.55 -16.01 -10.26
C GLN A 222 3.38 -16.64 -9.49
N HIS A 223 2.46 -17.28 -10.20
CA HIS A 223 1.26 -17.83 -9.58
C HIS A 223 1.57 -18.80 -8.43
N ALA A 224 2.56 -19.69 -8.61
CA ALA A 224 2.98 -20.62 -7.57
C ALA A 224 3.53 -19.90 -6.32
N ASP A 225 4.37 -18.88 -6.52
CA ASP A 225 4.96 -18.10 -5.41
C ASP A 225 3.88 -17.32 -4.64
N ALA A 226 2.95 -16.68 -5.36
CA ALA A 226 1.84 -15.94 -4.75
C ALA A 226 0.95 -16.86 -3.91
N MET A 227 0.58 -18.03 -4.45
CA MET A 227 -0.21 -19.02 -3.74
C MET A 227 0.54 -19.57 -2.52
N GLN A 228 1.83 -19.89 -2.65
CA GLN A 228 2.65 -20.37 -1.54
C GLN A 228 2.72 -19.35 -0.39
N VAL A 229 2.89 -18.06 -0.71
CA VAL A 229 2.89 -16.99 0.30
C VAL A 229 1.53 -16.90 1.00
N LEU A 230 0.42 -16.89 0.24
CA LEU A 230 -0.93 -16.81 0.80
C LEU A 230 -1.27 -18.03 1.68
N GLU A 231 -0.91 -19.24 1.25
CA GLU A 231 -1.10 -20.48 2.00
C GLU A 231 -0.24 -20.52 3.28
N THR A 232 1.00 -20.02 3.21
CA THR A 232 1.89 -19.91 4.37
C THR A 232 1.30 -18.97 5.43
N ILE A 233 0.80 -17.81 5.00
CA ILE A 233 0.13 -16.85 5.89
C ILE A 233 -1.15 -17.46 6.48
N ALA A 234 -1.98 -18.09 5.64
CA ALA A 234 -3.18 -18.76 6.11
C ALA A 234 -2.85 -19.85 7.15
N GLY A 235 -1.74 -20.57 6.97
CA GLY A 235 -1.24 -21.58 7.91
C GLY A 235 -0.95 -21.04 9.31
N CYS A 236 -0.57 -19.77 9.45
CA CYS A 236 -0.29 -19.13 10.75
C CYS A 236 -1.51 -19.11 11.70
N ARG A 237 -2.73 -19.29 11.16
CA ARG A 237 -3.98 -19.40 11.93
C ARG A 237 -3.95 -20.51 13.00
N THR A 238 -3.10 -21.53 12.84
CA THR A 238 -2.99 -22.62 13.82
C THR A 238 -2.40 -22.16 15.15
N SER A 239 -1.65 -21.06 15.16
CA SER A 239 -0.92 -20.58 16.33
C SER A 239 -1.53 -19.32 16.96
N ALA A 240 -2.14 -18.45 16.14
CA ALA A 240 -2.74 -17.20 16.60
C ALA A 240 -3.73 -16.62 15.58
N CYS A 241 -4.50 -15.62 15.99
CA CYS A 241 -5.36 -14.90 15.04
C CYS A 241 -4.51 -14.22 13.97
N THR A 242 -4.91 -14.42 12.72
CA THR A 242 -4.23 -13.93 11.53
C THR A 242 -5.18 -13.03 10.76
N VAL A 243 -4.76 -11.81 10.46
CA VAL A 243 -5.46 -10.89 9.55
C VAL A 243 -4.57 -10.63 8.34
N LEU A 244 -5.11 -10.81 7.14
CA LEU A 244 -4.46 -10.49 5.88
C LEU A 244 -5.11 -9.25 5.28
N LEU A 245 -4.29 -8.22 5.01
CA LEU A 245 -4.64 -7.08 4.18
C LEU A 245 -3.85 -7.20 2.89
N ALA A 246 -4.52 -7.30 1.74
CA ALA A 246 -3.86 -7.48 0.45
C ALA A 246 -4.62 -6.80 -0.68
N ASP A 247 -3.93 -6.49 -1.79
CA ASP A 247 -4.56 -6.08 -3.03
C ASP A 247 -4.35 -7.11 -4.15
N PHE A 248 -5.40 -7.31 -4.96
CA PHE A 248 -5.40 -8.24 -6.08
C PHE A 248 -5.76 -7.52 -7.36
N MET A 249 -5.04 -7.82 -8.43
CA MET A 249 -5.47 -7.47 -9.78
C MET A 249 -6.44 -8.54 -10.29
N ASN A 250 -7.45 -8.11 -11.04
CA ASN A 250 -8.21 -9.03 -11.88
C ASN A 250 -7.42 -9.39 -13.15
N LYS A 251 -7.88 -10.38 -13.91
CA LYS A 251 -7.17 -10.85 -15.12
C LYS A 251 -6.82 -9.72 -16.08
N ASN A 252 -7.77 -8.85 -16.38
CA ASN A 252 -7.58 -7.74 -17.33
C ASN A 252 -6.54 -6.72 -16.87
N ALA A 253 -6.45 -6.44 -15.57
CA ALA A 253 -5.47 -5.50 -15.04
C ALA A 253 -4.02 -5.96 -15.28
N THR A 254 -3.76 -7.27 -15.37
CA THR A 254 -2.41 -7.78 -15.71
C THR A 254 -2.00 -7.45 -17.14
N ALA A 255 -2.94 -7.26 -18.07
CA ALA A 255 -2.64 -6.89 -19.44
C ALA A 255 -2.04 -5.47 -19.55
N LEU A 256 -2.15 -4.64 -18.50
CA LEU A 256 -1.49 -3.34 -18.41
C LEU A 256 0.04 -3.47 -18.43
N SER A 257 0.59 -4.60 -18.00
CA SER A 257 2.00 -4.94 -18.20
C SER A 257 2.23 -6.45 -18.12
N GLN A 258 2.19 -7.13 -19.26
CA GLN A 258 2.42 -8.58 -19.36
C GLN A 258 3.84 -9.01 -18.93
N THR A 259 4.80 -8.08 -18.93
CA THR A 259 6.18 -8.34 -18.53
C THR A 259 6.42 -8.18 -17.03
N MET A 260 5.53 -7.49 -16.31
CA MET A 260 5.68 -7.22 -14.87
C MET A 260 4.62 -7.92 -14.03
N TYR A 261 3.43 -8.12 -14.56
CA TYR A 261 2.30 -8.68 -13.81
C TYR A 261 2.08 -10.15 -14.19
N HIS A 262 2.21 -11.02 -13.19
CA HIS A 262 2.23 -12.47 -13.37
C HIS A 262 1.15 -13.21 -12.57
N PHE A 263 0.54 -12.54 -11.59
CA PHE A 263 -0.53 -13.10 -10.77
C PHE A 263 -1.76 -12.21 -10.78
N TYR A 264 -2.93 -12.85 -10.82
CA TYR A 264 -4.23 -12.22 -10.72
C TYR A 264 -5.22 -13.19 -10.07
N HIS A 265 -6.32 -12.64 -9.59
CA HIS A 265 -7.48 -13.43 -9.20
C HIS A 265 -8.77 -12.59 -9.35
N ASP A 266 -9.78 -13.13 -10.03
CA ASP A 266 -11.03 -12.40 -10.28
C ASP A 266 -11.98 -12.42 -9.07
N SER A 267 -11.84 -13.43 -8.20
CA SER A 267 -12.66 -13.65 -7.00
C SER A 267 -11.84 -13.94 -5.74
N PRO A 268 -11.01 -13.02 -5.25
CA PRO A 268 -10.17 -13.26 -4.07
C PRO A 268 -10.99 -13.54 -2.80
N ASP A 269 -12.23 -13.06 -2.74
CA ASP A 269 -13.25 -13.40 -1.74
C ASP A 269 -13.65 -14.88 -1.72
N LEU A 270 -13.42 -15.61 -2.80
CA LEU A 270 -13.61 -17.07 -2.86
C LEU A 270 -12.28 -17.82 -2.69
N LEU A 271 -11.17 -17.23 -3.17
CA LEU A 271 -9.83 -17.80 -3.02
C LEU A 271 -9.43 -17.94 -1.56
N LEU A 272 -9.52 -16.84 -0.80
CA LEU A 272 -9.00 -16.81 0.57
C LEU A 272 -9.72 -17.82 1.49
N PRO A 273 -11.05 -17.97 1.41
CA PRO A 273 -11.73 -19.05 2.11
C PRO A 273 -11.27 -20.44 1.72
N SER A 274 -10.97 -20.69 0.44
CA SER A 274 -10.51 -22.00 -0.02
C SER A 274 -9.16 -22.44 0.57
N ILE A 275 -8.34 -21.50 1.06
CA ILE A 275 -7.04 -21.77 1.67
C ILE A 275 -7.03 -21.59 3.20
N GLY A 276 -8.20 -21.36 3.82
CA GLY A 276 -8.37 -21.43 5.27
C GLY A 276 -8.61 -20.11 5.99
N PHE A 277 -8.93 -19.02 5.29
CA PHE A 277 -9.49 -17.81 5.92
C PHE A 277 -10.99 -17.96 6.16
N SER A 278 -11.47 -17.83 7.39
CA SER A 278 -12.91 -18.00 7.69
C SER A 278 -13.75 -16.82 7.24
N GLN A 279 -13.15 -15.63 7.15
CA GLN A 279 -13.80 -14.42 6.66
C GLN A 279 -12.94 -13.75 5.59
N ALA A 280 -13.59 -13.26 4.53
CA ALA A 280 -12.97 -12.46 3.50
C ALA A 280 -13.91 -11.32 3.10
N LEU A 281 -13.50 -10.09 3.33
CA LEU A 281 -14.16 -8.87 2.89
C LEU A 281 -13.46 -8.34 1.66
N LEU A 282 -14.22 -8.17 0.58
CA LEU A 282 -13.74 -7.63 -0.68
C LEU A 282 -14.30 -6.24 -0.91
N SER A 283 -13.39 -5.30 -1.13
CA SER A 283 -13.65 -3.96 -1.65
C SER A 283 -12.95 -3.79 -3.01
N GLN A 284 -13.29 -2.75 -3.75
CA GLN A 284 -12.52 -2.26 -4.88
C GLN A 284 -12.51 -0.73 -4.89
N ILE A 285 -11.54 -0.15 -5.60
CA ILE A 285 -11.47 1.31 -5.78
C ILE A 285 -12.83 1.83 -6.29
N GLY A 286 -13.37 2.85 -5.62
CA GLY A 286 -14.68 3.43 -5.91
C GLY A 286 -15.80 2.97 -4.98
N ASP A 287 -15.65 1.86 -4.25
CA ASP A 287 -16.62 1.47 -3.23
C ASP A 287 -16.64 2.49 -2.08
N PRO A 288 -17.72 2.61 -1.28
CA PRO A 288 -17.84 3.62 -0.23
C PRO A 288 -16.64 3.67 0.74
N GLU A 289 -16.12 2.51 1.12
CA GLU A 289 -14.95 2.33 1.99
C GLU A 289 -13.60 2.49 1.27
N ALA A 290 -13.61 2.59 -0.06
CA ALA A 290 -12.44 2.71 -0.94
C ALA A 290 -12.61 3.86 -1.95
N HIS A 291 -13.26 4.94 -1.52
CA HIS A 291 -13.48 6.16 -2.31
C HIS A 291 -12.81 7.40 -1.69
N PHE A 292 -12.91 7.55 -0.36
CA PHE A 292 -12.31 8.63 0.45
C PHE A 292 -12.60 10.07 -0.01
N GLY A 293 -13.59 10.27 -0.88
CA GLY A 293 -13.90 11.58 -1.45
C GLY A 293 -12.88 12.04 -2.50
N LEU A 294 -12.09 11.11 -3.05
CA LEU A 294 -11.02 11.43 -4.00
C LEU A 294 -11.43 11.19 -5.47
N LEU A 295 -12.57 10.55 -5.73
CA LEU A 295 -13.02 10.17 -7.08
C LEU A 295 -14.31 10.93 -7.48
N ASN A 296 -14.31 12.25 -7.33
CA ASN A 296 -15.55 13.04 -7.41
C ASN A 296 -16.02 13.37 -8.83
N HIS A 297 -15.26 13.03 -9.87
CA HIS A 297 -15.73 13.25 -11.23
C HIS A 297 -16.96 12.35 -11.49
N PRO A 298 -18.11 12.87 -11.95
CA PRO A 298 -19.36 12.11 -12.04
C PRO A 298 -19.32 10.93 -13.03
N GLN A 299 -18.32 10.93 -13.92
CA GLN A 299 -18.07 9.86 -14.88
C GLN A 299 -16.75 9.13 -14.63
N ASN A 300 -16.22 9.16 -13.39
CA ASN A 300 -14.96 8.49 -13.09
C ASN A 300 -15.05 6.97 -13.39
N LEU A 301 -13.93 6.42 -13.84
CA LEU A 301 -13.76 5.03 -14.26
C LEU A 301 -14.16 4.07 -13.14
N PHE A 302 -13.79 4.35 -11.90
CA PHE A 302 -14.00 3.45 -10.78
C PHE A 302 -15.47 3.32 -10.39
N ASP A 303 -16.24 4.42 -10.43
CA ASP A 303 -17.70 4.41 -10.28
C ASP A 303 -18.39 3.63 -11.40
N LYS A 304 -17.89 3.74 -12.64
CA LYS A 304 -18.40 2.94 -13.75
C LYS A 304 -18.12 1.46 -13.51
N LEU A 305 -16.88 1.13 -13.17
CA LEU A 305 -16.46 -0.25 -12.92
C LEU A 305 -17.27 -0.87 -11.79
N ARG A 306 -17.52 -0.20 -10.66
CA ARG A 306 -18.26 -0.80 -9.55
C ARG A 306 -19.75 -1.06 -9.83
N ARG A 307 -20.32 -0.37 -10.83
CA ARG A 307 -21.71 -0.63 -11.28
C ARG A 307 -21.82 -1.86 -12.17
N LEU A 308 -20.72 -2.33 -12.73
CA LEU A 308 -20.68 -3.52 -13.57
C LEU A 308 -20.45 -4.77 -12.70
N PRO A 309 -21.18 -5.88 -12.93
CA PRO A 309 -20.86 -7.16 -12.32
C PRO A 309 -19.41 -7.56 -12.57
N ARG A 310 -18.76 -8.23 -11.61
CA ARG A 310 -17.36 -8.68 -11.75
C ARG A 310 -17.14 -9.68 -12.89
N SER A 311 -18.20 -10.39 -13.32
CA SER A 311 -18.18 -11.28 -14.48
C SER A 311 -18.10 -10.54 -15.82
N VAL A 312 -18.30 -9.21 -15.85
CA VAL A 312 -18.16 -8.40 -17.05
C VAL A 312 -16.70 -8.05 -17.27
N GLU A 313 -16.09 -8.69 -18.28
CA GLU A 313 -14.68 -8.48 -18.63
C GLU A 313 -14.43 -7.23 -19.48
N THR A 314 -15.43 -6.75 -20.22
CA THR A 314 -15.29 -5.60 -21.12
C THR A 314 -16.38 -4.58 -20.84
N ASN A 315 -16.00 -3.30 -20.76
CA ASN A 315 -16.94 -2.22 -20.54
C ASN A 315 -17.93 -2.13 -21.73
N PRO A 316 -19.25 -2.25 -21.49
CA PRO A 316 -20.24 -2.23 -22.55
C PRO A 316 -20.38 -0.85 -23.23
N GLU A 317 -19.94 0.24 -22.60
CA GLU A 317 -20.05 1.59 -23.17
C GLU A 317 -18.95 1.90 -24.20
N ASP A 318 -17.72 1.46 -23.96
CA ASP A 318 -16.54 1.87 -24.74
C ASP A 318 -15.66 0.72 -25.23
N GLY A 319 -16.00 -0.53 -24.88
CA GLY A 319 -15.26 -1.72 -25.32
C GLY A 319 -13.90 -1.91 -24.64
N THR A 320 -13.54 -1.09 -23.66
CA THR A 320 -12.27 -1.22 -22.94
C THR A 320 -12.29 -2.37 -21.93
N PRO A 321 -11.17 -3.06 -21.66
CA PRO A 321 -11.12 -4.09 -20.62
C PRO A 321 -11.45 -3.52 -19.24
N CYS A 322 -12.30 -4.23 -18.49
CA CYS A 322 -12.60 -3.91 -17.10
C CYS A 322 -11.39 -4.28 -16.22
N CYS A 323 -10.45 -3.35 -16.03
CA CYS A 323 -9.31 -3.50 -15.14
C CYS A 323 -9.70 -3.13 -13.71
N ARG A 324 -9.55 -4.05 -12.75
CA ARG A 324 -9.93 -3.85 -11.35
C ARG A 324 -8.76 -4.10 -10.43
N LEU A 325 -8.69 -3.27 -9.39
CA LEU A 325 -7.86 -3.50 -8.22
C LEU A 325 -8.79 -3.76 -7.03
N TYR A 326 -8.74 -4.99 -6.56
CA TYR A 326 -9.46 -5.47 -5.39
C TYR A 326 -8.63 -5.20 -4.15
N LEU A 327 -9.27 -4.76 -3.07
CA LEU A 327 -8.69 -4.55 -1.76
C LEU A 327 -9.38 -5.53 -0.80
N VAL A 328 -8.60 -6.38 -0.14
CA VAL A 328 -9.14 -7.53 0.59
C VAL A 328 -8.63 -7.53 2.01
N GLU A 329 -9.56 -7.67 2.94
CA GLU A 329 -9.30 -7.98 4.34
C GLU A 329 -9.81 -9.40 4.58
N ALA A 330 -8.94 -10.31 5.00
CA ALA A 330 -9.33 -11.65 5.39
C ALA A 330 -8.81 -11.97 6.79
N SER A 331 -9.53 -12.81 7.51
CA SER A 331 -9.14 -13.22 8.85
C SER A 331 -9.33 -14.72 9.08
N ALA A 332 -8.51 -15.25 9.98
CA ALA A 332 -8.54 -16.62 10.42
C ALA A 332 -8.14 -16.66 11.91
N SER A 333 -8.81 -17.51 12.69
CA SER A 333 -8.54 -17.74 14.10
C SER A 333 -8.23 -19.21 14.36
N PRO A 334 -7.50 -19.55 15.45
CA PRO A 334 -7.30 -20.94 15.84
C PRO A 334 -8.61 -21.71 16.06
N ASP A 335 -9.65 -21.00 16.52
CA ASP A 335 -10.96 -21.57 16.85
C ASP A 335 -11.79 -21.92 15.60
N ASP A 336 -11.42 -21.43 14.42
CA ASP A 336 -12.15 -21.69 13.17
C ASP A 336 -12.13 -23.17 12.77
N HIS A 337 -11.13 -23.93 13.24
CA HIS A 337 -11.01 -25.38 13.02
C HIS A 337 -11.88 -26.23 13.96
N ALA A 338 -12.42 -25.66 15.04
CA ALA A 338 -13.21 -26.42 16.01
C ALA A 338 -14.65 -26.74 15.54
N THR A 339 -15.02 -26.31 14.33
CA THR A 339 -16.41 -26.35 13.82
C THR A 339 -16.63 -27.22 12.59
N LEU A 340 -15.66 -28.07 12.21
CA LEU A 340 -15.80 -29.03 11.10
C LEU A 340 -15.94 -30.48 11.60
#